data_AF-A0A519Y5Q1-F1
#
_entry.id   AF-A0A519Y5Q1-F1
#
_cell.length_a   1.000
_cell.length_b   1.000
_cell.length_c   1.000
_cell.angle_alpha   90.00
_cell.angle_beta   90.00
_cell.angle_gamma   90.00
#
_symmetry.space_group_name_H-M   'P 1'
#
loop_
_entity.id
_entity.type
_entity.pdbx_description
1 polymer ?
#
loop_
_entity_poly.entity_id
_entity_poly.type
_entity_poly.pdbx_seq_one_letter_code
_entity_poly.pdbx_strand_id
1 'polypeptide(L)'
;MKNLKFYVALSALATGLTSQGDVFAQVKSKQKTSFQVSAPWSPDYDVRSDIAMVYGINDDGGKFEERVKGYRDKGYEVQFMTGIAWGQYKDYFLGEWDGKNHLDEGQMMHNGETIW
;
A
#
# COMPACT_ATOMS: atom_id res chain seq x y z
N MET A 1 36.78 63.66 -14.82
CA MET A 1 37.49 62.44 -15.24
C MET A 1 36.94 61.31 -14.39
N LYS A 2 35.93 60.57 -14.86
CA LYS A 2 36.07 59.32 -15.64
C LYS A 2 36.95 58.28 -14.93
N ASN A 3 36.30 57.21 -14.45
CA ASN A 3 36.60 55.78 -14.67
C ASN A 3 36.32 54.96 -13.39
N LEU A 4 35.82 53.72 -13.39
CA LEU A 4 35.06 52.85 -14.30
C LEU A 4 34.79 51.59 -13.44
N LYS A 5 33.64 50.95 -13.66
CA LYS A 5 33.08 49.83 -12.87
C LYS A 5 33.80 48.46 -13.06
N PHE A 6 33.35 47.49 -12.24
CA PHE A 6 33.45 46.01 -12.30
C PHE A 6 34.66 45.38 -11.57
N TYR A 7 34.55 44.31 -10.76
CA TYR A 7 33.73 43.09 -10.90
C TYR A 7 33.25 42.46 -9.58
N VAL A 8 32.14 41.75 -9.72
CA VAL A 8 31.50 40.77 -8.82
C VAL A 8 32.47 39.64 -8.44
N ALA A 9 32.52 39.28 -7.15
CA ALA A 9 32.92 37.94 -6.71
C ALA A 9 31.82 37.37 -5.82
N LEU A 10 31.04 36.53 -6.47
CA LEU A 10 29.98 35.67 -5.98
C LEU A 10 30.52 34.77 -4.86
N SER A 11 30.17 35.05 -3.60
CA SER A 11 30.25 34.04 -2.54
C SER A 11 28.82 33.67 -2.14
N ALA A 12 28.23 32.78 -2.94
CA ALA A 12 27.03 32.05 -2.56
C ALA A 12 27.40 31.13 -1.39
N LEU A 13 27.34 31.65 -0.16
CA LEU A 13 27.51 30.84 1.03
C LEU A 13 26.19 30.13 1.31
N ALA A 14 26.25 28.81 1.22
CA ALA A 14 25.16 27.88 1.36
C ALA A 14 24.34 28.09 2.64
N THR A 15 23.05 28.38 2.46
CA THR A 15 22.01 27.76 3.27
C THR A 15 21.09 27.04 2.31
N GLY A 16 21.46 25.82 1.95
CA GLY A 16 20.47 24.84 1.56
C GLY A 16 19.57 24.65 2.77
N LEU A 17 18.45 25.37 2.83
CA LEU A 17 17.29 24.83 3.52
C LEU A 17 16.90 23.63 2.68
N THR A 18 17.49 22.48 3.03
CA THR A 18 16.80 21.22 2.87
C THR A 18 15.45 21.42 3.56
N SER A 19 14.41 21.65 2.76
CA SER A 19 13.07 21.27 3.18
C SER A 19 13.13 19.75 3.37
N GLN A 20 13.57 19.32 4.55
CA GLN A 20 13.06 18.11 5.14
C GLN A 20 11.61 18.43 5.45
N GLY A 21 10.78 18.47 4.40
CA GLY A 21 9.35 18.34 4.56
C GLY A 21 9.21 17.00 5.27
N ASP A 22 8.75 17.05 6.51
CA ASP A 22 8.56 15.86 7.32
C ASP A 22 7.85 14.82 6.46
N VAL A 23 8.52 13.70 6.21
CA VAL A 23 7.89 12.51 5.62
C VAL A 23 7.05 11.89 6.74
N PHE A 24 6.04 12.63 7.23
CA PHE A 24 5.01 12.05 8.07
C PHE A 24 4.16 11.20 7.15
N ALA A 25 4.51 9.92 7.03
CA ALA A 25 3.81 8.94 6.23
C ALA A 25 2.31 8.80 6.61
N GLN A 26 1.88 9.34 7.76
CA GLN A 26 0.47 9.40 8.12
C GLN A 26 0.19 10.66 8.95
N VAL A 27 -0.60 11.58 8.40
CA VAL A 27 -1.50 12.39 9.23
C VAL A 27 -2.45 11.38 9.87
N LYS A 28 -2.28 11.08 11.16
CA LYS A 28 -3.15 10.14 11.89
C LYS A 28 -4.58 10.65 11.81
N SER A 29 -5.38 10.02 10.97
CA SER A 29 -6.82 10.11 11.10
C SER A 29 -7.26 9.32 12.35
N LYS A 30 -8.31 9.81 13.01
CA LYS A 30 -8.85 9.24 14.26
C LYS A 30 -9.64 7.93 14.04
N GLN A 31 -9.50 7.28 12.89
CA GLN A 31 -10.19 6.02 12.62
C GLN A 31 -9.81 4.96 13.65
N LYS A 32 -10.80 4.23 14.15
CA LYS A 32 -10.58 3.17 15.15
C LYS A 32 -11.00 1.80 14.63
N THR A 33 -11.88 1.76 13.63
CA THR A 33 -12.48 0.53 13.13
C THR A 33 -12.19 0.32 11.66
N SER A 34 -11.76 -0.90 11.31
CA SER A 34 -11.44 -1.29 9.94
C SER A 34 -11.87 -2.71 9.66
N PHE A 35 -12.21 -2.99 8.42
CA PHE A 35 -12.44 -4.35 7.90
C PHE A 35 -11.73 -4.53 6.56
N GLN A 36 -11.50 -5.78 6.19
CA GLN A 36 -10.89 -6.16 4.91
C GLN A 36 -11.98 -6.61 3.94
N VAL A 37 -11.85 -6.24 2.67
CA VAL A 37 -12.84 -6.60 1.65
C VAL A 37 -12.25 -6.68 0.25
N SER A 38 -12.58 -7.75 -0.47
CA SER A 38 -12.31 -7.87 -1.92
C SER A 38 -13.53 -7.46 -2.75
N ALA A 39 -14.75 -7.59 -2.24
CA ALA A 39 -15.98 -7.37 -2.99
C ALA A 39 -16.28 -5.88 -3.25
N PRO A 40 -17.06 -5.53 -4.30
CA PRO A 40 -17.66 -4.21 -4.45
C PRO A 40 -18.49 -3.80 -3.23
N TRP A 41 -18.80 -2.51 -3.07
CA TRP A 41 -19.71 -2.10 -2.00
C TRP A 41 -21.14 -2.60 -2.26
N SER A 42 -21.83 -3.04 -1.21
CA SER A 42 -23.27 -3.35 -1.19
C SER A 42 -23.91 -2.83 0.09
N PRO A 43 -25.17 -2.36 0.06
CA PRO A 43 -25.91 -2.04 1.28
C PRO A 43 -26.09 -3.23 2.23
N ASP A 44 -26.08 -4.47 1.70
CA ASP A 44 -26.34 -5.67 2.51
C ASP A 44 -25.25 -5.96 3.55
N TYR A 45 -24.05 -5.44 3.36
CA TYR A 45 -22.91 -5.58 4.27
C TYR A 45 -22.25 -4.24 4.59
N ASP A 46 -23.06 -3.19 4.67
CA ASP A 46 -22.61 -1.87 5.14
C ASP A 46 -22.34 -1.90 6.66
N VAL A 47 -21.11 -2.25 7.03
CA VAL A 47 -20.67 -2.42 8.42
C VAL A 47 -20.43 -1.10 9.17
N ARG A 48 -20.45 0.05 8.46
CA ARG A 48 -20.30 1.40 9.02
C ARG A 48 -19.03 1.60 9.86
N SER A 49 -17.93 0.95 9.44
CA SER A 49 -16.60 1.20 10.00
C SER A 49 -16.00 2.50 9.44
N ASP A 50 -14.89 2.94 10.03
CA ASP A 50 -14.20 4.14 9.55
C ASP A 50 -13.35 3.85 8.28
N ILE A 51 -12.75 2.66 8.20
CA ILE A 51 -11.85 2.24 7.12
C ILE A 51 -12.38 0.99 6.41
N ALA A 52 -12.34 0.99 5.08
CA ALA A 52 -12.41 -0.21 4.24
C ALA A 52 -11.01 -0.51 3.67
N MET A 53 -10.42 -1.63 4.08
CA MET A 53 -9.15 -2.14 3.55
C MET A 53 -9.43 -3.00 2.33
N VAL A 54 -9.38 -2.39 1.15
CA VAL A 54 -9.65 -3.08 -0.11
C VAL A 54 -8.42 -3.89 -0.51
N TYR A 55 -8.60 -5.18 -0.81
CA TYR A 55 -7.52 -6.06 -1.27
C TYR A 55 -7.85 -6.74 -2.60
N GLY A 56 -6.82 -7.38 -3.16
CA GLY A 56 -6.88 -8.13 -4.41
C GLY A 56 -6.99 -7.21 -5.63
N ILE A 57 -5.99 -7.16 -6.49
CA ILE A 57 -6.06 -6.33 -7.71
C ILE A 57 -6.96 -7.02 -8.76
N ASN A 58 -6.77 -8.33 -8.91
CA ASN A 58 -7.47 -9.17 -9.87
C ASN A 58 -8.55 -10.06 -9.24
N ASP A 59 -8.65 -10.07 -7.91
CA ASP A 59 -9.65 -10.83 -7.16
C ASP A 59 -11.06 -10.26 -7.41
N ASP A 60 -12.10 -11.06 -7.13
CA ASP A 60 -13.51 -10.70 -7.33
C ASP A 60 -13.84 -10.14 -8.73
N GLY A 61 -13.23 -10.74 -9.75
CA GLY A 61 -13.42 -10.32 -11.14
C GLY A 61 -12.67 -9.02 -11.50
N GLY A 62 -11.70 -8.62 -10.66
CA GLY A 62 -10.82 -7.47 -10.88
C GLY A 62 -11.45 -6.14 -10.48
N LYS A 63 -11.31 -5.14 -11.36
CA LYS A 63 -11.93 -3.81 -11.22
C LYS A 63 -11.60 -3.10 -9.89
N PHE A 64 -10.37 -3.25 -9.44
CA PHE A 64 -9.89 -2.69 -8.17
C PHE A 64 -10.24 -1.20 -8.01
N GLU A 65 -9.99 -0.39 -9.05
CA GLU A 65 -10.29 1.04 -9.00
C GLU A 65 -11.79 1.34 -8.84
N GLU A 66 -12.67 0.58 -9.50
CA GLU A 66 -14.12 0.73 -9.35
C GLU A 66 -14.58 0.39 -7.93
N ARG A 67 -13.99 -0.65 -7.33
CA ARG A 67 -14.29 -1.04 -5.94
C ARG A 67 -13.82 0.02 -4.96
N VAL A 68 -12.59 0.49 -5.09
CA VAL A 68 -12.05 1.60 -4.29
C VAL A 68 -12.94 2.83 -4.40
N LYS A 69 -13.39 3.17 -5.61
CA LYS A 69 -14.32 4.28 -5.84
C LYS A 69 -15.65 4.03 -5.12
N GLY A 70 -16.21 2.83 -5.21
CA GLY A 70 -17.48 2.47 -4.57
C GLY A 70 -17.48 2.71 -3.06
N TYR A 71 -16.42 2.35 -2.35
CA TYR A 71 -16.29 2.63 -0.91
C TYR A 71 -16.07 4.12 -0.61
N ARG A 72 -15.23 4.81 -1.39
CA ARG A 72 -14.99 6.26 -1.23
C ARG A 72 -16.27 7.08 -1.43
N ASP A 73 -17.08 6.73 -2.43
CA ASP A 73 -18.37 7.38 -2.71
C ASP A 73 -19.36 7.24 -1.54
N LYS A 74 -19.14 6.27 -0.63
CA LYS A 74 -19.94 6.02 0.57
C LYS A 74 -19.34 6.59 1.85
N GLY A 75 -18.22 7.32 1.75
CA GLY A 75 -17.61 8.04 2.86
C GLY A 75 -16.58 7.25 3.67
N TYR A 76 -16.20 6.05 3.23
CA TYR A 76 -15.12 5.28 3.87
C TYR A 76 -13.76 5.90 3.60
N GLU A 77 -12.86 5.89 4.60
CA GLU A 77 -11.44 5.91 4.26
C GLU A 77 -11.09 4.57 3.61
N VAL A 78 -10.40 4.62 2.47
CA VAL A 78 -9.97 3.42 1.78
C VAL A 78 -8.47 3.25 1.91
N GLN A 79 -8.07 2.12 2.47
CA GLN A 79 -6.68 1.65 2.50
C GLN A 79 -6.53 0.49 1.53
N PHE A 80 -5.34 0.33 0.97
CA PHE A 80 -5.00 -0.83 0.14
C PHE A 80 -4.27 -1.86 1.00
N MET A 81 -4.82 -3.06 1.08
CA MET A 81 -4.17 -4.20 1.69
C MET A 81 -3.65 -5.14 0.60
N THR A 82 -2.36 -5.46 0.68
CA THR A 82 -1.74 -6.50 -0.14
C THR A 82 -1.06 -7.49 0.78
N GLY A 83 -1.20 -8.78 0.49
CA GLY A 83 -0.67 -9.87 1.31
C GLY A 83 -0.14 -11.00 0.44
N ILE A 84 0.98 -11.58 0.87
CA ILE A 84 1.66 -12.69 0.20
C ILE A 84 0.99 -14.05 0.53
N ALA A 85 0.15 -14.10 1.57
CA ALA A 85 -0.39 -15.34 2.11
C ALA A 85 -1.66 -15.88 1.40
N TRP A 86 -2.35 -15.08 0.57
CA TRP A 86 -3.68 -15.43 0.04
C TRP A 86 -3.77 -15.35 -1.50
N GLY A 87 -2.65 -15.46 -2.21
CA GLY A 87 -2.64 -15.42 -3.67
C GLY A 87 -2.72 -16.81 -4.34
N GLN A 88 -2.85 -16.79 -5.66
CA GLN A 88 -2.80 -17.96 -6.55
C GLN A 88 -1.36 -18.49 -6.71
N TYR A 89 -0.60 -18.61 -5.61
CA TYR A 89 0.80 -19.02 -5.63
C TYR A 89 0.97 -20.54 -5.75
N LYS A 90 -0.10 -21.28 -6.05
CA LYS A 90 -0.07 -22.72 -6.25
C LYS A 90 1.01 -23.11 -7.27
N ASP A 91 1.11 -22.36 -8.36
CA ASP A 91 2.08 -22.63 -9.42
C ASP A 91 3.52 -22.44 -8.94
N TYR A 92 3.74 -21.51 -8.01
CA TYR A 92 5.03 -21.38 -7.32
C TYR A 92 5.23 -22.57 -6.37
N PHE A 93 4.33 -22.80 -5.41
CA PHE A 93 4.47 -23.87 -4.41
C PHE A 93 4.63 -25.28 -5.00
N LEU A 94 3.97 -25.56 -6.12
CA LEU A 94 4.06 -26.84 -6.84
C LEU A 94 5.22 -26.93 -7.82
N GLY A 95 5.98 -25.84 -8.00
CA GLY A 95 7.09 -25.78 -8.95
C GLY A 95 6.66 -25.71 -10.42
N GLU A 96 5.42 -25.35 -10.71
CA GLU A 96 4.98 -25.08 -12.09
C GLU A 96 5.65 -23.81 -12.65
N TRP A 97 6.08 -22.91 -11.76
CA TRP A 97 6.77 -21.67 -12.13
C TRP A 97 8.28 -21.84 -12.41
N ASP A 98 9.02 -22.58 -11.57
CA ASP A 98 10.49 -22.75 -11.67
C ASP A 98 11.00 -24.20 -11.64
N GLY A 99 10.11 -25.18 -11.64
CA GLY A 99 10.45 -26.61 -11.59
C GLY A 99 10.83 -27.14 -10.20
N LYS A 100 10.71 -26.33 -9.13
CA LYS A 100 11.05 -26.74 -7.77
C LYS A 100 9.83 -26.68 -6.86
N ASN A 101 9.65 -27.72 -6.06
CA ASN A 101 8.60 -27.74 -5.05
C ASN A 101 9.03 -26.86 -3.86
N HIS A 102 8.16 -25.94 -3.44
CA HIS A 102 8.42 -24.97 -2.37
C HIS A 102 7.44 -25.13 -1.19
N LEU A 103 6.85 -26.32 -1.03
CA LEU A 103 5.90 -26.60 0.05
C LEU A 103 6.52 -26.47 1.46
N ASP A 104 7.84 -26.49 1.56
CA ASP A 104 8.63 -26.24 2.77
C ASP A 104 8.66 -24.77 3.20
N GLU A 105 8.30 -23.84 2.31
CA GLU A 105 8.14 -22.42 2.62
C GLU A 105 6.77 -22.10 3.25
N GLY A 106 5.90 -23.10 3.36
CA GLY A 106 4.61 -22.99 4.04
C GLY A 106 4.73 -22.73 5.54
N GLN A 107 3.69 -22.12 6.12
CA GLN A 107 3.69 -21.87 7.56
C GLN A 107 3.67 -23.20 8.34
N MET A 108 4.43 -23.28 9.43
CA MET A 108 4.49 -24.48 10.28
C MET A 108 3.98 -24.18 11.70
N MET A 109 3.32 -25.17 12.30
CA MET A 109 3.04 -25.22 13.73
C MET A 109 4.35 -25.33 14.52
N HIS A 110 4.30 -24.99 15.83
CA HIS A 110 5.49 -25.06 16.69
C HIS A 110 6.11 -26.46 16.77
N ASN A 111 5.31 -27.51 16.61
CA ASN A 111 5.74 -28.91 16.59
C ASN A 111 6.37 -29.34 15.25
N GLY A 112 6.49 -28.44 14.28
CA GLY A 112 7.03 -28.72 12.95
C GLY A 112 6.03 -29.32 11.96
N GLU A 113 4.74 -29.30 12.24
CA GLU A 113 3.71 -29.72 11.29
C GLU A 113 3.33 -28.57 10.35
N THR A 114 3.30 -28.79 9.04
CA THR A 114 2.89 -27.77 8.08
C THR A 114 1.40 -27.45 8.21
N ILE A 115 1.05 -26.16 8.16
CA ILE A 115 -0.32 -25.65 8.17
C ILE A 115 -0.81 -25.62 6.72
N TRP A 116 -1.92 -26.29 6.44
CA TRP A 116 -2.56 -26.38 5.12
C TRP A 116 -3.96 -25.74 5.12
#